data_AF-A0A7W0QIK9-F1
#
_entry.id   AF-A0A7W0QIK9-F1
#
_cell.length_a   1.000
_cell.length_b   1.000
_cell.length_c   1.000
_cell.angle_alpha   90.00
_cell.angle_beta   90.00
_cell.angle_gamma   90.00
#
_symmetry.space_group_name_H-M   'P 1'
#
loop_
_entity.id
_entity.type
_entity.pdbx_description
1 polymer ?
#
loop_
_entity_poly.entity_id
_entity_poly.type
_entity_poly.pdbx_seq_one_letter_code
_entity_poly.pdbx_strand_id
1 'polypeptide(L)'
;LHSGDTSSGQEDVQSFSALAAHQLGLVLDNVTTILAAEAVACRQAAGLHETLNETVATPRVLPSRLADLVATIAAHVEFVERDRSIAADLLRVATLVQDGALRAP
;
A
#
# COMPACT_ATOMS: atom_id res chain seq x y z
N LEU A 1 -2.73 -2.28 -29.02
CA LEU A 1 -3.34 -3.42 -29.74
C LEU A 1 -2.19 -4.18 -30.39
N HIS A 2 -1.84 -5.35 -29.87
CA HIS A 2 -0.79 -6.22 -30.43
C HIS A 2 -1.47 -7.46 -30.99
N SER A 3 -2.02 -7.40 -32.20
CA SER A 3 -2.39 -8.64 -32.92
C SER A 3 -1.12 -9.22 -33.52
N GLY A 4 -0.71 -10.39 -33.01
CA GLY A 4 0.27 -11.25 -33.67
C GLY A 4 -0.48 -12.29 -34.47
N ASP A 5 -0.26 -12.32 -35.78
CA ASP A 5 -0.85 -13.33 -36.67
C ASP A 5 -0.11 -14.66 -36.46
N THR A 6 -0.80 -15.66 -35.92
CA THR A 6 -0.26 -17.03 -35.78
C THR A 6 -1.27 -18.02 -36.37
N SER A 7 -0.74 -19.11 -36.95
CA SER A 7 -1.52 -20.16 -37.63
C SER A 7 -2.27 -19.72 -38.91
N SER A 8 -1.57 -19.07 -39.85
CA SER A 8 -2.06 -18.85 -41.23
C SER A 8 -3.49 -18.26 -41.33
N GLY A 9 -3.84 -17.31 -40.45
CA GLY A 9 -5.16 -16.67 -40.42
C GLY A 9 -6.28 -17.45 -39.75
N GLN A 10 -6.00 -18.57 -39.05
CA GLN A 10 -7.02 -19.29 -38.26
C GLN A 10 -7.24 -18.70 -36.87
N GLU A 11 -6.27 -17.94 -36.33
CA GLU A 11 -6.39 -17.19 -35.09
C GLU A 11 -6.21 -15.69 -35.37
N ASP A 12 -7.01 -15.16 -36.30
CA ASP A 12 -6.95 -13.76 -36.77
C ASP A 12 -7.37 -12.73 -35.71
N VAL A 13 -8.09 -13.17 -34.66
CA VAL A 13 -8.42 -12.37 -33.48
C VAL A 13 -8.13 -13.15 -32.20
N GLN A 14 -7.05 -12.77 -31.52
CA GLN A 14 -6.73 -13.25 -30.18
C GLN A 14 -7.03 -12.17 -29.13
N SER A 15 -7.59 -12.57 -27.99
CA SER A 15 -7.93 -11.66 -26.90
C SER A 15 -6.74 -11.22 -26.05
N PHE A 16 -5.61 -11.94 -26.12
CA PHE A 16 -4.42 -11.73 -25.26
C PHE A 16 -4.76 -11.60 -23.77
N SER A 17 -5.85 -12.21 -23.31
CA SER A 17 -6.40 -12.02 -21.96
C SER A 17 -5.41 -12.44 -20.87
N ALA A 18 -4.65 -13.52 -21.10
CA ALA A 18 -3.61 -13.97 -20.18
C ALA A 18 -2.46 -12.95 -20.06
N LEU A 19 -2.05 -12.34 -21.17
CA LEU A 19 -1.02 -11.29 -21.17
C LEU A 19 -1.53 -10.03 -20.46
N ALA A 20 -2.77 -9.64 -20.73
CA ALA A 20 -3.40 -8.50 -20.06
C ALA A 20 -3.53 -8.73 -18.55
N ALA A 21 -3.96 -9.92 -18.13
CA ALA A 21 -4.04 -10.31 -16.72
C ALA A 21 -2.67 -10.31 -16.05
N HIS A 22 -1.63 -10.79 -16.72
CA HIS A 22 -0.27 -10.74 -16.21
C HIS A 22 0.23 -9.29 -16.02
N GLN A 23 0.03 -8.43 -17.02
CA GLN A 23 0.40 -7.01 -16.91
C GLN A 23 -0.37 -6.30 -15.79
N LEU A 24 -1.66 -6.60 -15.63
CA LEU A 24 -2.44 -6.08 -14.51
C LEU A 24 -1.87 -6.54 -13.16
N GLY A 25 -1.48 -7.82 -13.04
CA GLY A 25 -0.82 -8.34 -11.84
C GLY A 25 0.42 -7.53 -11.45
N LEU A 26 1.30 -7.26 -12.42
CA LEU A 26 2.50 -6.43 -12.19
C LEU A 26 2.18 -5.01 -11.73
N VAL A 27 1.14 -4.40 -12.31
CA VAL A 27 0.68 -3.06 -11.90
C VAL A 27 0.12 -3.08 -10.47
N LEU A 28 -0.65 -4.11 -10.12
CA LEU A 28 -1.21 -4.28 -8.77
C LEU A 28 -0.11 -4.47 -7.72
N ASP A 29 0.95 -5.22 -8.04
CA ASP A 29 2.11 -5.39 -7.14
C ASP A 29 2.83 -4.06 -6.88
N ASN A 30 3.01 -3.24 -7.93
CA ASN A 30 3.60 -1.92 -7.80
C ASN A 30 2.73 -0.97 -6.97
N VAL A 31 1.42 -0.93 -7.22
CA VAL A 31 0.47 -0.10 -6.46
C VAL A 31 0.44 -0.53 -4.99
N THR A 32 0.46 -1.83 -4.72
CA THR A 32 0.53 -2.37 -3.35
C THR A 32 1.78 -1.84 -2.62
N THR A 33 2.93 -1.85 -3.29
CA THR A 33 4.18 -1.36 -2.72
C THR A 33 4.12 0.13 -2.40
N ILE A 34 3.52 0.93 -3.29
CA ILE A 34 3.32 2.37 -3.07
C ILE A 34 2.40 2.61 -1.87
N LEU A 35 1.25 1.94 -1.82
CA LEU A 35 0.31 2.06 -0.71
C LEU A 35 0.93 1.62 0.62
N ALA A 36 1.79 0.61 0.62
CA ALA A 36 2.53 0.19 1.80
C ALA A 36 3.46 1.31 2.31
N ALA A 37 4.17 1.99 1.41
CA ALA A 37 5.01 3.12 1.77
C ALA A 37 4.21 4.30 2.32
N GLU A 38 3.08 4.63 1.70
CA GLU A 38 2.16 5.67 2.19
C GLU A 38 1.61 5.33 3.58
N ALA A 39 1.22 4.09 3.82
CA ALA A 39 0.72 3.64 5.12
C ALA A 39 1.80 3.72 6.22
N VAL A 40 3.04 3.32 5.93
CA VAL A 40 4.18 3.51 6.85
C VAL A 40 4.38 5.00 7.16
N ALA A 41 4.34 5.85 6.14
CA ALA A 41 4.50 7.30 6.30
C ALA A 41 3.35 7.92 7.11
N CYS A 42 2.10 7.54 6.86
CA CYS A 42 0.94 7.98 7.64
C CYS A 42 1.09 7.62 9.12
N ARG A 43 1.54 6.40 9.40
CA ARG A 43 1.76 5.95 10.76
C ARG A 43 2.92 6.70 11.43
N GLN A 44 3.99 7.02 10.71
CA GLN A 44 5.07 7.88 11.22
C GLN A 44 4.57 9.31 11.50
N ALA A 45 3.77 9.87 10.59
CA ALA A 45 3.19 11.20 10.75
C ALA A 45 2.26 11.26 11.97
N ALA A 46 1.49 10.20 12.24
CA ALA A 46 0.65 10.11 13.43
C ALA A 46 1.47 10.12 14.73
N GLY A 47 2.57 9.36 14.80
CA GLY A 47 3.47 9.38 15.96
C GLY A 47 4.13 10.75 16.18
N LEU A 48 4.61 11.38 15.11
CA LEU A 48 5.16 12.75 15.19
C LEU A 48 4.10 13.76 15.66
N HIS A 49 2.86 13.60 15.20
CA HIS A 49 1.75 14.46 15.60
C HIS A 49 1.39 14.29 17.08
N GLU A 50 1.44 13.07 17.61
CA GLU A 50 1.28 12.79 19.04
C GLU A 50 2.36 13.49 19.87
N THR A 51 3.63 13.35 19.48
CA THR A 51 4.76 14.04 20.14
C THR A 51 4.60 15.56 20.10
N LEU A 52 4.15 16.12 18.98
CA LEU A 52 3.92 17.57 18.85
C LEU A 52 2.72 18.03 19.70
N ASN A 53 1.65 17.22 19.77
CA ASN A 53 0.45 17.51 20.54
C ASN A 53 0.73 17.71 22.03
N GLU A 54 1.73 17.02 22.59
CA GLU A 54 2.14 17.17 24.00
C GLU A 54 2.60 18.60 24.34
N THR A 55 3.03 19.36 23.33
CA THR A 55 3.62 20.70 23.50
C THR A 55 2.69 21.86 23.14
N VAL A 56 1.51 21.60 22.58
CA VAL A 56 0.60 22.64 22.06
C VAL A 56 -0.68 22.77 22.89
N ALA A 57 -1.17 24.00 23.01
CA ALA A 57 -2.36 24.32 23.81
C ALA A 57 -3.66 23.68 23.29
N THR A 58 -3.75 23.41 21.97
CA THR A 58 -4.90 22.75 21.36
C THR A 58 -4.43 21.57 20.51
N PRO A 59 -4.44 20.35 21.07
CA PRO A 59 -4.08 19.14 20.34
C PRO A 59 -5.02 18.89 19.16
N ARG A 60 -4.47 18.49 18.01
CA ARG A 60 -5.29 18.02 16.90
C ARG A 60 -5.55 16.52 17.05
N VAL A 61 -6.82 16.13 16.97
CA VAL A 61 -7.26 14.74 17.13
C VAL A 61 -7.50 14.12 15.77
N LEU A 62 -6.98 12.92 15.56
CA LEU A 62 -7.23 12.13 14.36
C LEU A 62 -8.69 11.66 14.34
N PRO A 63 -9.39 11.69 13.19
CA PRO A 63 -10.68 11.05 13.05
C PRO A 63 -10.57 9.56 13.43
N SER A 64 -11.58 9.01 14.13
CA SER A 64 -11.54 7.63 14.67
C SER A 64 -11.15 6.59 13.63
N ARG A 65 -11.71 6.66 12.43
CA ARG A 65 -11.37 5.75 11.33
C ARG A 65 -9.89 5.76 10.96
N LEU A 66 -9.27 6.93 10.97
CA LEU A 66 -7.85 7.06 10.66
C LEU A 66 -7.00 6.61 11.86
N ALA A 67 -7.47 6.85 13.09
CA ALA A 67 -6.82 6.32 14.29
C ALA A 67 -6.80 4.78 14.31
N ASP A 68 -7.90 4.12 13.93
CA ASP A 68 -7.99 2.66 13.86
C ASP A 68 -7.04 2.07 12.79
N LEU A 69 -6.97 2.71 11.61
CA LEU A 69 -6.03 2.34 10.56
C LEU A 69 -4.58 2.50 11.01
N VAL A 70 -4.25 3.63 11.66
CA VAL A 70 -2.91 3.88 12.20
C VAL A 70 -2.56 2.87 13.28
N ALA A 71 -3.50 2.52 14.18
CA ALA A 71 -3.29 1.51 15.21
C ALA A 71 -3.03 0.13 14.61
N THR A 72 -3.78 -0.23 13.55
CA THR A 72 -3.56 -1.47 12.79
C THR A 72 -2.15 -1.51 12.21
N ILE A 73 -1.69 -0.43 11.57
CA ILE A 73 -0.33 -0.35 11.00
C ILE A 73 0.73 -0.38 12.11
N ALA A 74 0.50 0.32 13.24
CA ALA A 74 1.42 0.39 14.37
C ALA A 74 1.67 -0.97 15.05
N ALA A 75 0.71 -1.90 14.98
CA ALA A 75 0.90 -3.27 15.44
C ALA A 75 1.95 -4.05 14.62
N HIS A 76 2.24 -3.59 13.39
CA HIS A 76 3.18 -4.22 12.48
C HIS A 76 4.44 -3.38 12.21
N VAL A 77 4.47 -2.09 12.51
CA VAL A 77 5.59 -1.21 12.18
C VAL A 77 5.93 -0.31 13.36
N GLU A 78 7.17 -0.42 13.86
CA GLU A 78 7.70 0.36 14.99
C GLU A 78 8.15 1.76 14.57
N PHE A 79 8.09 2.72 15.51
CA PHE A 79 8.32 4.16 15.26
C PHE A 79 9.76 4.36 14.89
N VAL A 80 10.01 5.07 13.80
CA VAL A 80 11.36 5.29 13.33
C VAL A 80 11.89 6.53 14.04
N GLU A 81 12.59 6.33 15.15
CA GLU A 81 13.28 7.42 15.86
C GLU A 81 14.64 7.74 15.24
N ARG A 82 15.27 6.73 14.62
CA ARG A 82 16.58 6.81 13.99
C ARG A 82 16.58 6.05 12.68
N ASP A 83 17.42 6.49 11.76
CA ASP A 83 17.56 5.86 10.46
C ASP A 83 17.85 4.38 10.58
N ARG A 84 17.03 3.59 9.88
CA ARG A 84 17.15 2.14 9.73
C ARG A 84 16.56 1.72 8.40
N SER A 85 16.87 0.50 7.98
CA SER A 85 16.15 -0.09 6.85
C SER A 85 14.67 -0.26 7.19
N ILE A 86 13.80 0.18 6.28
CA ILE A 86 12.34 0.01 6.35
C ILE A 86 11.83 -1.07 5.39
N ALA A 87 12.71 -1.77 4.68
CA ALA A 87 12.31 -2.76 3.68
C ALA A 87 11.40 -3.86 4.26
N ALA A 88 11.71 -4.35 5.45
CA ALA A 88 10.87 -5.33 6.14
C ALA A 88 9.52 -4.76 6.59
N ASP A 89 9.45 -3.45 6.88
CA ASP A 89 8.18 -2.80 7.23
C ASP A 89 7.29 -2.69 5.99
N LEU A 90 7.86 -2.27 4.86
CA LEU A 90 7.15 -2.18 3.59
C LEU A 90 6.57 -3.53 3.18
N LEU A 91 7.31 -4.63 3.33
CA LEU A 91 6.82 -5.98 3.02
C LEU A 91 5.67 -6.41 3.95
N ARG A 92 5.80 -6.12 5.26
CA ARG A 92 4.73 -6.41 6.23
C ARG A 92 3.45 -5.63 5.90
N VAL A 93 3.57 -4.34 5.61
CA VAL A 93 2.41 -3.50 5.30
C VAL A 93 1.83 -3.81 3.92
N ALA A 94 2.66 -4.18 2.93
CA ALA A 94 2.18 -4.66 1.63
C ALA A 94 1.30 -5.89 1.78
N THR A 95 1.65 -6.81 2.68
CA THR A 95 0.82 -7.97 3.01
C THR A 95 -0.55 -7.54 3.57
N LEU A 96 -0.58 -6.55 4.48
CA LEU A 96 -1.84 -6.00 5.01
C LEU A 96 -2.71 -5.36 3.93
N VAL A 97 -2.10 -4.69 2.95
CA VAL A 97 -2.82 -4.10 1.81
C VAL A 97 -3.43 -5.20 0.94
N GLN A 98 -2.65 -6.25 0.62
CA GLN A 98 -3.08 -7.39 -0.21
C GLN A 98 -4.23 -8.16 0.45
N ASP A 99 -4.12 -8.39 1.77
CA ASP A 99 -5.15 -9.08 2.55
C ASP A 99 -6.41 -8.23 2.76
N GLY A 100 -6.36 -6.94 2.39
CA GLY A 100 -7.46 -6.00 2.58
C GLY A 100 -7.66 -5.60 4.05
N ALA A 101 -6.67 -5.84 4.92
CA ALA A 101 -6.74 -5.51 6.34
C ALA A 101 -6.82 -4.00 6.61
N LEU A 102 -6.42 -3.16 5.63
CA LEU A 102 -6.46 -1.70 5.71
C LEU A 102 -7.72 -1.08 5.07
N ARG A 103 -8.79 -1.87 4.87
CA ARG A 103 -10.06 -1.38 4.33
C ARG A 103 -10.94 -0.78 5.43
N ALA A 104 -11.60 0.33 5.13
CA ALA A 104 -12.71 0.79 5.94
C ALA A 104 -13.92 -0.18 5.74
N PRO A 105 -14.70 -0.47 6.79
CA PRO A 105 -15.95 -1.21 6.67
C PRO A 105 -17.00 -0.46 5.84
#